data_AF-A0A2M7XPH1-F1
#
_entry.id   AF-A0A2M7XPH1-F1
#
_cell.length_a   1.000
_cell.length_b   1.000
_cell.length_c   1.000
_cell.angle_alpha   90.00
_cell.angle_beta   90.00
_cell.angle_gamma   90.00
#
_symmetry.space_group_name_H-M   'P 1'
#
loop_
_entity.id
_entity.type
_entity.pdbx_description
1 polymer ?
#
loop_
_entity_poly.entity_id
_entity_poly.type
_entity_poly.pdbx_seq_one_letter_code
_entity_poly.pdbx_strand_id
1 'polypeptide(L)'
;RSVECDIMDLADDIAYTTSDLFDGYKQQVLGEQEVRGFIEKNDHGIDPAIKDKLIAVLRNDYPMERLVATLIGRWIHSLKLIEISAPEIESNRYRFKLNFDESFANELSFFKKLNYRLIYQSNYVKEPEAKGVHILEALFCHFRDIVLGVTPPSSAIMFSPMRQKAIAQAADESARMRLVCDHVSGMTDSYAINLWEKLTKI
;
A
#
# COMPACT_ATOMS: atom_id res chain seq x y z
N ARG A 1 11.54 -18.80 -7.79
CA ARG A 1 10.92 -17.53 -8.26
C ARG A 1 11.57 -17.13 -9.58
N SER A 2 10.80 -16.66 -10.55
CA SER A 2 11.36 -16.28 -11.86
C SER A 2 11.90 -14.85 -11.84
N VAL A 3 12.76 -14.54 -12.80
CA VAL A 3 13.35 -13.20 -12.97
C VAL A 3 12.30 -12.12 -13.17
N GLU A 4 11.17 -12.41 -13.82
CA GLU A 4 10.12 -11.41 -14.03
C GLU A 4 9.40 -11.05 -12.73
N CYS A 5 9.22 -12.03 -11.82
CA CYS A 5 8.72 -11.75 -10.48
C CYS A 5 9.72 -10.91 -9.69
N ASP A 6 11.02 -11.19 -9.79
CA ASP A 6 12.07 -10.37 -9.14
C ASP A 6 12.04 -8.92 -9.62
N ILE A 7 11.91 -8.70 -10.93
CA ILE A 7 11.75 -7.37 -11.52
C ILE A 7 10.47 -6.70 -11.02
N MET A 8 9.34 -7.42 -11.02
CA MET A 8 8.04 -6.88 -10.60
C MET A 8 8.07 -6.38 -9.16
N ASP A 9 8.45 -7.23 -8.18
CA ASP A 9 8.40 -6.79 -6.78
C ASP A 9 9.42 -5.68 -6.50
N LEU A 10 10.58 -5.68 -7.18
CA LEU A 10 11.56 -4.62 -6.97
C LEU A 10 11.12 -3.29 -7.59
N ALA A 11 10.43 -3.34 -8.73
CA ALA A 11 9.80 -2.17 -9.33
C ALA A 11 8.72 -1.61 -8.39
N ASP A 12 7.87 -2.48 -7.83
CA ASP A 12 6.85 -2.08 -6.85
C ASP A 12 7.51 -1.46 -5.61
N ASP A 13 8.54 -2.10 -5.07
CA ASP A 13 9.28 -1.60 -3.91
C ASP A 13 9.85 -0.19 -4.14
N ILE A 14 10.49 0.04 -5.29
CA ILE A 14 11.04 1.35 -5.65
C ILE A 14 9.91 2.37 -5.83
N ALA A 15 8.85 2.00 -6.56
CA ALA A 15 7.75 2.89 -6.89
C ALA A 15 6.98 3.33 -5.62
N TYR A 16 6.54 2.39 -4.78
CA TYR A 16 5.83 2.71 -3.54
C TYR A 16 6.71 3.50 -2.58
N THR A 17 7.97 3.08 -2.37
CA THR A 17 8.87 3.77 -1.44
C THR A 17 9.06 5.24 -1.83
N THR A 18 9.23 5.52 -3.12
CA THR A 18 9.46 6.89 -3.59
C THR A 18 8.17 7.72 -3.69
N SER A 19 7.06 7.10 -4.07
CA SER A 19 5.77 7.77 -4.18
C SER A 19 5.22 8.15 -2.80
N ASP A 20 5.31 7.25 -1.83
CA ASP A 20 4.87 7.53 -0.46
C ASP A 20 5.74 8.61 0.20
N LEU A 21 7.05 8.58 -0.04
CA LEU A 21 7.94 9.63 0.45
C LEU A 21 7.55 11.00 -0.14
N PHE A 22 7.24 11.04 -1.44
CA PHE A 22 6.80 12.24 -2.15
C PHE A 22 5.47 12.78 -1.62
N ASP A 23 4.50 11.89 -1.42
CA ASP A 23 3.18 12.25 -0.92
C ASP A 23 3.25 12.68 0.54
N GLY A 24 4.01 11.97 1.38
CA GLY A 24 4.25 12.37 2.77
C GLY A 24 4.90 13.76 2.89
N TYR A 25 5.82 14.09 1.99
CA TYR A 25 6.36 15.45 1.89
C TYR A 25 5.28 16.47 1.48
N LYS A 26 4.51 16.19 0.41
CA LYS A 26 3.46 17.10 -0.08
C LYS A 26 2.36 17.36 0.96
N GLN A 27 2.00 16.35 1.74
CA GLN A 27 1.01 16.44 2.80
C GLN A 27 1.58 17.05 4.10
N GLN A 28 2.83 17.50 4.09
CA GLN A 28 3.53 18.11 5.23
C GLN A 28 3.57 17.19 6.47
N VAL A 29 3.55 15.88 6.25
CA VAL A 29 3.65 14.87 7.31
C VAL A 29 5.11 14.73 7.79
N LEU A 30 6.07 15.06 6.93
CA LEU A 30 7.50 14.99 7.22
C LEU A 30 8.02 16.33 7.77
N GLY A 31 8.43 16.35 9.04
CA GLY A 31 9.15 17.48 9.63
C GLY A 31 10.67 17.28 9.64
N GLU A 32 11.44 18.37 9.52
CA GLU A 32 12.91 18.32 9.49
C GLU A 32 13.48 17.66 10.76
N GLN A 33 12.97 18.01 11.93
CA GLN A 33 13.49 17.53 13.22
C GLN A 33 13.26 16.03 13.40
N GLU A 34 12.06 15.55 13.04
CA GLU A 34 11.70 14.14 13.10
C GLU A 34 12.54 13.32 12.13
N VAL A 35 12.74 13.81 10.91
CA VAL A 35 13.57 13.14 9.91
C VAL A 35 15.03 13.11 10.35
N ARG A 36 15.57 14.19 10.93
CA ARG A 36 16.94 14.19 11.49
C ARG A 36 17.08 13.17 12.62
N GLY A 37 16.16 13.17 13.58
CA GLY A 37 16.18 12.21 14.68
C GLY A 37 16.00 10.77 14.19
N PHE A 38 15.29 10.56 13.09
CA PHE A 38 15.19 9.26 12.43
C PHE A 38 16.51 8.86 11.77
N ILE A 39 17.16 9.76 11.03
CA ILE A 39 18.48 9.53 10.41
C ILE A 39 19.50 9.12 11.48
N GLU A 40 19.65 9.90 12.55
CA GLU A 40 20.63 9.65 13.61
C GLU A 40 20.52 8.25 14.23
N LYS A 41 19.30 7.70 14.29
CA LYS A 41 19.01 6.38 14.89
C LYS A 41 19.11 5.22 13.90
N ASN A 42 19.03 5.47 12.59
CA ASN A 42 18.85 4.44 11.56
C ASN A 42 19.87 4.52 10.42
N ASP A 43 20.91 5.35 10.54
CA ASP A 43 21.95 5.53 9.53
C ASP A 43 22.92 4.35 9.47
N HIS A 44 22.51 3.30 8.75
CA HIS A 44 23.30 2.09 8.52
C HIS A 44 23.85 2.06 7.10
N GLY A 45 24.74 3.00 6.77
CA GLY A 45 25.45 2.99 5.48
C GLY A 45 24.69 3.66 4.34
N ILE A 46 23.89 4.68 4.64
CA ILE A 46 23.25 5.51 3.62
C ILE A 46 24.24 6.56 3.13
N ASP A 47 24.26 6.77 1.82
CA ASP A 47 25.07 7.80 1.18
C ASP A 47 24.82 9.18 1.83
N PRO A 48 25.85 9.84 2.38
CA PRO A 48 25.74 11.18 2.97
C PRO A 48 25.07 12.19 2.05
N ALA A 49 25.33 12.13 0.74
CA ALA A 49 24.73 13.06 -0.22
C ALA A 49 23.21 12.88 -0.35
N ILE A 50 22.69 11.68 -0.12
CA ILE A 50 21.24 11.41 -0.12
C ILE A 50 20.59 11.98 1.14
N LYS A 51 21.23 11.81 2.31
CA LYS A 51 20.76 12.41 3.57
C LYS A 51 20.73 13.93 3.48
N ASP A 52 21.80 14.53 2.97
CA ASP A 52 21.90 16.00 2.83
C ASP A 52 20.82 16.54 1.87
N LYS A 53 20.57 15.85 0.75
CA LYS A 53 19.48 16.22 -0.17
C LYS A 53 18.11 16.08 0.48
N LEU A 54 17.85 15.02 1.24
CA LEU A 54 16.57 14.84 1.94
C LEU A 54 16.32 16.00 2.92
N ILE A 55 17.34 16.38 3.69
CA ILE A 55 17.26 17.54 4.58
C ILE A 55 17.06 18.85 3.80
N ALA A 56 17.78 19.05 2.68
CA ALA A 56 17.61 20.23 1.84
C ALA A 56 16.19 20.32 1.26
N VAL A 57 15.56 19.19 0.92
CA VAL A 57 14.15 19.16 0.51
C VAL A 57 13.24 19.68 1.62
N LEU A 58 13.42 19.21 2.85
CA LEU A 58 12.58 19.62 3.99
C LEU A 58 12.76 21.10 4.35
N ARG A 59 13.89 21.70 3.99
CA ARG A 59 14.16 23.14 4.12
C ARG A 59 13.67 23.97 2.93
N ASN A 60 13.11 23.32 1.91
CA ASN A 60 12.72 23.93 0.65
C ASN A 60 13.92 24.50 -0.15
N ASP A 61 15.13 24.01 0.11
CA ASP A 61 16.37 24.35 -0.60
C ASP A 61 16.65 23.41 -1.80
N TYR A 62 15.88 22.33 -1.92
CA TYR A 62 15.98 21.35 -3.00
C TYR A 62 14.60 20.81 -3.38
N PRO A 63 14.27 20.66 -4.68
CA PRO A 63 12.98 20.15 -5.09
C PRO A 63 12.86 18.64 -4.84
N MET A 64 11.76 18.23 -4.20
CA MET A 64 11.47 16.84 -3.86
C MET A 64 11.41 15.94 -5.10
N GLU A 65 10.87 16.43 -6.21
CA GLU A 65 10.82 15.71 -7.49
C GLU A 65 12.22 15.28 -7.97
N ARG A 66 13.24 16.13 -7.76
CA ARG A 66 14.61 15.79 -8.15
C ARG A 66 15.24 14.78 -7.22
N LEU A 67 14.89 14.78 -5.93
CA LEU A 67 15.36 13.76 -4.99
C LEU A 67 14.79 12.40 -5.40
N VAL A 68 13.47 12.32 -5.62
CA VAL A 68 12.80 11.11 -6.08
C VAL A 68 13.40 10.60 -7.39
N ALA A 69 13.57 11.47 -8.39
CA ALA A 69 14.19 11.08 -9.66
C ALA A 69 15.62 10.57 -9.47
N THR A 70 16.40 11.18 -8.56
CA THR A 70 17.76 10.72 -8.22
C THR A 70 17.73 9.32 -7.62
N LEU A 71 16.83 9.06 -6.66
CA LEU A 71 16.70 7.75 -6.00
C LEU A 71 16.32 6.68 -7.01
N ILE A 72 15.26 6.90 -7.80
CA ILE A 72 14.80 5.96 -8.84
C ILE A 72 15.93 5.63 -9.81
N GLY A 73 16.59 6.66 -10.36
CA GLY A 73 17.67 6.47 -11.32
C GLY A 73 18.84 5.70 -10.72
N ARG A 74 19.31 6.12 -9.54
CA ARG A 74 20.41 5.46 -8.81
C ARG A 74 20.10 3.99 -8.55
N TRP A 75 18.90 3.70 -8.07
CA TRP A 75 18.46 2.36 -7.74
C TRP A 75 18.35 1.46 -8.97
N ILE A 76 17.68 1.91 -10.04
CA ILE A 76 17.59 1.15 -11.29
C ILE A 76 18.97 0.86 -11.88
N HIS A 77 19.87 1.85 -11.90
CA HIS A 77 21.21 1.69 -12.48
C HIS A 77 22.16 0.83 -11.64
N SER A 78 21.84 0.58 -10.37
CA SER A 78 22.61 -0.33 -9.52
C SER A 78 22.27 -1.82 -9.74
N LEU A 79 21.13 -2.10 -10.39
CA LEU A 79 20.66 -3.46 -10.61
C LEU A 79 21.49 -4.16 -11.67
N LYS A 80 21.83 -5.43 -11.41
CA LYS A 80 22.53 -6.31 -12.34
C LYS A 80 21.74 -7.59 -12.51
N LEU A 81 21.72 -8.10 -13.73
CA LEU A 81 21.23 -9.44 -14.01
C LEU A 81 22.40 -10.41 -13.86
N ILE A 82 22.24 -11.41 -12.99
CA ILE A 82 23.22 -12.47 -12.81
C ILE A 82 22.65 -13.81 -13.23
N GLU A 83 23.51 -14.68 -13.73
CA GLU A 83 23.17 -16.06 -14.04
C GLU A 83 23.33 -16.95 -12.81
N ILE A 84 22.37 -17.86 -12.60
CA ILE A 84 22.42 -18.89 -11.56
C ILE A 84 23.00 -20.16 -12.17
N SER A 85 24.01 -20.73 -11.52
CA SER A 85 24.74 -21.91 -12.02
C SER A 85 23.92 -23.20 -12.06
N ALA A 86 22.95 -23.35 -11.16
CA ALA A 86 22.10 -24.54 -11.07
C ALA A 86 20.65 -24.13 -10.72
N PRO A 87 19.86 -23.66 -11.70
CA PRO A 87 18.47 -23.31 -11.46
C PRO A 87 17.62 -24.57 -11.23
N GLU A 88 16.66 -24.51 -10.29
CA GLU A 88 15.76 -25.62 -9.98
C GLU A 88 14.85 -26.02 -11.16
N ILE A 89 14.59 -25.07 -12.06
CA ILE A 89 13.78 -25.27 -13.27
C ILE A 89 14.63 -24.85 -14.47
N GLU A 90 14.81 -25.76 -15.41
CA GLU A 90 15.57 -25.51 -16.65
C GLU A 90 14.77 -24.62 -17.61
N SER A 91 14.83 -23.31 -17.39
CA SER A 91 14.27 -22.30 -18.29
C SER A 91 14.99 -20.96 -18.09
N ASN A 92 15.06 -20.14 -19.14
CA ASN A 92 15.64 -18.80 -19.06
C ASN A 92 14.98 -17.94 -17.97
N ARG A 93 13.71 -18.19 -17.65
CA ARG A 93 12.97 -17.49 -16.59
C ARG A 93 13.56 -17.69 -15.19
N TYR A 94 14.24 -18.82 -14.96
CA TYR A 94 14.83 -19.20 -13.68
C TYR A 94 16.37 -19.21 -13.72
N ARG A 95 16.95 -19.09 -14.91
CA ARG A 95 18.40 -18.98 -15.13
C ARG A 95 18.98 -17.66 -14.62
N PHE A 96 18.15 -16.62 -14.50
CA PHE A 96 18.60 -15.29 -14.09
C PHE A 96 17.97 -14.81 -12.80
N LYS A 97 18.69 -13.95 -12.08
CA LYS A 97 18.21 -13.20 -10.93
C LYS A 97 18.70 -11.76 -10.96
N LEU A 98 17.93 -10.87 -10.32
CA LEU A 98 18.42 -9.54 -10.01
C LEU A 98 19.40 -9.60 -8.83
N ASN A 99 20.48 -8.86 -8.97
CA ASN A 99 21.49 -8.64 -7.96
C ASN A 99 21.72 -7.14 -7.79
N PHE A 100 21.85 -6.71 -6.55
CA PHE A 100 22.15 -5.34 -6.16
C PHE A 100 23.15 -5.38 -5.01
N ASP A 101 23.84 -4.26 -4.80
CA ASP A 101 24.81 -4.15 -3.73
C ASP A 101 24.16 -3.79 -2.37
N GLU A 102 24.98 -3.81 -1.33
CA GLU A 102 24.56 -3.48 0.03
C GLU A 102 24.10 -2.01 0.14
N SER A 103 24.68 -1.11 -0.65
CA SER A 103 24.30 0.31 -0.66
C SER A 103 22.84 0.49 -1.10
N PHE A 104 22.44 -0.19 -2.19
CA PHE A 104 21.06 -0.21 -2.63
C PHE A 104 20.13 -0.75 -1.54
N ALA A 105 20.49 -1.90 -0.95
CA ALA A 105 19.66 -2.54 0.06
C ALA A 105 19.47 -1.66 1.29
N ASN A 106 20.54 -0.99 1.75
CA ASN A 106 20.52 -0.08 2.89
C ASN A 106 19.69 1.18 2.60
N GLU A 107 19.88 1.82 1.44
CA GLU A 107 19.10 2.99 1.04
C GLU A 107 17.60 2.68 0.93
N LEU A 108 17.23 1.63 0.20
CA LEU A 108 15.83 1.23 0.03
C LEU A 108 15.20 0.85 1.37
N SER A 109 15.91 0.08 2.20
CA SER A 109 15.43 -0.29 3.54
C SER A 109 15.25 0.93 4.44
N PHE A 110 16.15 1.91 4.36
CA PHE A 110 16.05 3.15 5.13
C PHE A 110 14.78 3.92 4.78
N PHE A 111 14.51 4.17 3.49
CA PHE A 111 13.32 4.92 3.09
C PHE A 111 12.02 4.16 3.38
N LYS A 112 12.01 2.82 3.23
CA LYS A 112 10.87 2.00 3.68
C LYS A 112 10.59 2.18 5.17
N LYS A 113 11.63 2.15 6.01
CA LYS A 113 11.50 2.36 7.46
C LYS A 113 11.08 3.79 7.79
N LEU A 114 11.60 4.79 7.06
CA LEU A 114 11.22 6.19 7.22
C LEU A 114 9.73 6.38 6.92
N ASN A 115 9.26 5.91 5.77
CA ASN A 115 7.86 5.98 5.37
C ASN A 115 6.97 5.28 6.40
N TYR A 116 7.35 4.07 6.83
CA TYR A 116 6.61 3.36 7.86
C TYR A 116 6.51 4.18 9.15
N ARG A 117 7.63 4.69 9.66
CA ARG A 117 7.68 5.34 10.99
C ARG A 117 7.07 6.73 11.01
N LEU A 118 7.27 7.52 9.96
CA LEU A 118 6.90 8.93 9.94
C LEU A 118 5.61 9.18 9.15
N ILE A 119 5.30 8.37 8.13
CA ILE A 119 4.13 8.58 7.26
C ILE A 119 3.00 7.62 7.66
N TYR A 120 3.21 6.30 7.59
CA TYR A 120 2.13 5.33 7.82
C TYR A 120 1.62 5.31 9.27
N GLN A 121 2.47 5.68 10.23
CA GLN A 121 2.08 5.80 11.64
C GLN A 121 1.59 7.21 12.01
N SER A 122 1.53 8.14 11.05
CA SER A 122 1.00 9.48 11.30
C SER A 122 -0.52 9.45 11.44
N ASN A 123 -1.08 10.46 12.14
CA ASN A 123 -2.53 10.63 12.23
C ASN A 123 -3.16 10.84 10.85
N TYR A 124 -2.44 11.46 9.92
CA TYR A 124 -2.87 11.65 8.54
C TYR A 124 -3.28 10.34 7.86
N VAL A 125 -2.58 9.23 8.16
CA VAL A 125 -2.91 7.90 7.63
C VAL A 125 -3.82 7.12 8.59
N LYS A 126 -3.51 7.15 9.89
CA LYS A 126 -4.18 6.29 10.88
C LYS A 126 -5.63 6.69 11.15
N GLU A 127 -5.98 7.97 11.10
CA GLU A 127 -7.36 8.41 11.31
C GLU A 127 -8.29 7.98 10.15
N PRO A 128 -7.95 8.21 8.87
CA PRO A 128 -8.72 7.66 7.76
C PRO A 128 -8.78 6.12 7.76
N GLU A 129 -7.69 5.44 8.10
CA GLU A 129 -7.64 3.97 8.20
C GLU A 129 -8.64 3.43 9.23
N ALA A 130 -8.62 3.99 10.45
CA ALA A 130 -9.55 3.61 11.52
C ALA A 130 -11.02 3.88 11.11
N LYS A 131 -11.29 5.03 10.47
CA LYS A 131 -12.61 5.33 9.92
C LYS A 131 -13.03 4.32 8.86
N GLY A 132 -12.11 3.95 7.97
CA GLY A 132 -12.32 2.95 6.92
C GLY A 132 -12.70 1.59 7.49
N VAL A 133 -12.00 1.12 8.53
CA VAL A 133 -12.33 -0.13 9.23
C VAL A 133 -13.77 -0.08 9.76
N HIS A 134 -14.15 0.98 10.47
CA HIS A 134 -15.51 1.12 10.99
C HIS A 134 -16.58 1.13 9.89
N ILE A 135 -16.31 1.80 8.77
CA ILE A 135 -17.21 1.84 7.60
C ILE A 135 -17.40 0.43 7.04
N LEU A 136 -16.29 -0.28 6.78
CA LEU A 136 -16.32 -1.61 6.18
C LEU A 136 -16.99 -2.63 7.11
N GLU A 137 -16.74 -2.58 8.42
CA GLU A 137 -17.40 -3.43 9.41
C GLU A 137 -18.91 -3.20 9.46
N ALA A 138 -19.34 -1.94 9.49
CA ALA A 138 -20.76 -1.58 9.51
C ALA A 138 -21.48 -2.05 8.24
N LEU A 139 -20.89 -1.82 7.06
CA LEU A 139 -21.44 -2.28 5.79
C LEU A 139 -21.47 -3.81 5.71
N PHE A 140 -20.40 -4.49 6.11
CA PHE A 140 -20.35 -5.94 6.14
C PHE A 140 -21.44 -6.52 7.04
N CYS A 141 -21.59 -6.00 8.26
CA CYS A 141 -22.62 -6.45 9.19
C CYS A 141 -24.02 -6.22 8.61
N HIS A 142 -24.29 -5.05 8.03
CA HIS A 142 -25.56 -4.75 7.40
C HIS A 142 -25.93 -5.76 6.31
N PHE A 143 -25.00 -6.03 5.39
CA PHE A 143 -25.23 -6.97 4.29
C PHE A 143 -25.28 -8.43 4.74
N ARG A 144 -24.49 -8.82 5.75
CA ARG A 144 -24.61 -10.12 6.43
C ARG A 144 -26.00 -10.30 7.01
N ASP A 145 -26.52 -9.31 7.73
CA ASP A 145 -27.80 -9.39 8.42
C ASP A 145 -28.98 -9.48 7.43
N ILE A 146 -28.86 -8.88 6.24
CA ILE A 146 -29.80 -9.09 5.13
C ILE A 146 -29.78 -10.56 4.68
N VAL A 147 -28.59 -11.14 4.48
CA VAL A 147 -28.44 -12.54 4.04
C VAL A 147 -28.96 -13.53 5.09
N LEU A 148 -28.77 -13.23 6.37
CA LEU A 148 -29.22 -14.05 7.50
C LEU A 148 -30.70 -13.83 7.85
N GLY A 149 -31.39 -12.89 7.18
CA GLY A 149 -32.80 -12.59 7.44
C GLY A 149 -33.05 -11.89 8.79
N VAL A 150 -32.02 -11.28 9.37
CA VAL A 150 -32.07 -10.53 10.62
C VAL A 150 -32.57 -9.10 10.37
N THR A 151 -32.25 -8.53 9.20
CA THR A 151 -32.65 -7.16 8.85
C THR A 151 -34.12 -7.11 8.40
N PRO A 152 -34.94 -6.16 8.93
CA PRO A 152 -36.31 -5.97 8.48
C PRO A 152 -36.40 -5.64 6.97
N PRO A 153 -37.48 -6.02 6.27
CA PRO A 153 -37.66 -5.78 4.83
C PRO A 153 -37.64 -4.31 4.37
N SER A 154 -37.59 -3.36 5.31
CA SER A 154 -37.70 -1.91 5.10
C SER A 154 -36.35 -1.20 4.93
N SER A 155 -35.22 -1.92 4.91
CA SER A 155 -33.92 -1.29 4.61
C SER A 155 -33.91 -0.72 3.19
N ALA A 156 -33.68 0.59 3.05
CA ALA A 156 -33.48 1.24 1.76
C ALA A 156 -32.17 0.81 1.07
N ILE A 157 -31.23 0.23 1.82
CA ILE A 157 -29.95 -0.26 1.33
C ILE A 157 -30.05 -1.77 1.17
N MET A 158 -30.08 -2.22 -0.09
CA MET A 158 -30.20 -3.62 -0.47
C MET A 158 -29.16 -3.97 -1.54
N PHE A 159 -28.86 -5.26 -1.65
CA PHE A 159 -28.08 -5.78 -2.77
C PHE A 159 -28.73 -5.46 -4.11
N SER A 160 -27.94 -5.39 -5.18
CA SER A 160 -28.50 -5.33 -6.54
C SER A 160 -29.34 -6.58 -6.85
N PRO A 161 -30.34 -6.50 -7.76
CA PRO A 161 -31.17 -7.66 -8.11
C PRO A 161 -30.35 -8.88 -8.57
N MET A 162 -29.26 -8.65 -9.30
CA MET A 162 -28.33 -9.70 -9.72
C MET A 162 -27.68 -10.39 -8.53
N ARG A 163 -27.21 -9.61 -7.54
CA ARG A 163 -26.56 -10.14 -6.35
C ARG A 163 -27.56 -10.87 -5.44
N GLN A 164 -28.79 -10.38 -5.32
CA GLN A 164 -29.86 -11.08 -4.61
C GLN A 164 -30.14 -12.46 -5.21
N LYS A 165 -30.22 -12.56 -6.54
CA LYS A 165 -30.39 -13.83 -7.24
C LYS A 165 -29.22 -14.80 -6.97
N ALA A 166 -27.98 -14.30 -7.02
CA ALA A 166 -26.80 -15.11 -6.72
C ALA A 166 -26.81 -15.64 -5.28
N ILE A 167 -27.19 -14.80 -4.31
CA ILE A 167 -27.31 -15.19 -2.89
C ILE A 167 -28.38 -16.27 -2.71
N ALA A 168 -29.53 -16.13 -3.36
CA ALA A 168 -30.62 -17.12 -3.29
C ALA A 168 -30.24 -18.47 -3.91
N GLN A 169 -29.31 -18.48 -4.88
CA GLN A 169 -28.81 -19.67 -5.56
C GLN A 169 -27.56 -20.28 -4.90
N ALA A 170 -27.00 -19.63 -3.88
CA ALA A 170 -25.78 -20.11 -3.22
C ALA A 170 -26.05 -21.41 -2.44
N ALA A 171 -25.10 -22.35 -2.54
CA ALA A 171 -25.24 -23.72 -2.03
C ALA A 171 -25.36 -23.78 -0.50
N ASP A 172 -24.63 -22.93 0.21
CA ASP A 172 -24.57 -22.91 1.67
C ASP A 172 -24.32 -21.49 2.21
N GLU A 173 -24.30 -21.36 3.54
CA GLU A 173 -24.06 -20.08 4.21
C GLU A 173 -22.67 -19.51 3.91
N SER A 174 -21.64 -20.36 3.79
CA SER A 174 -20.28 -19.94 3.47
C SER A 174 -20.22 -19.26 2.09
N ALA A 175 -20.86 -19.86 1.09
CA ALA A 175 -21.00 -19.29 -0.25
C ALA A 175 -21.78 -17.97 -0.23
N ARG A 176 -22.81 -17.83 0.61
CA ARG A 176 -23.52 -16.56 0.79
C ARG A 176 -22.64 -15.49 1.44
N MET A 177 -21.88 -15.83 2.47
CA MET A 177 -20.93 -14.92 3.13
C MET A 177 -19.82 -14.47 2.18
N ARG A 178 -19.35 -15.36 1.30
CA ARG A 178 -18.40 -14.99 0.24
C ARG A 178 -18.97 -13.91 -0.68
N LEU A 179 -20.24 -14.01 -1.07
CA LEU A 179 -20.91 -13.01 -1.89
C LEU A 179 -21.08 -11.66 -1.16
N VAL A 180 -21.18 -11.67 0.18
CA VAL A 180 -21.12 -10.44 1.00
C VAL A 180 -19.73 -9.82 0.91
N CYS A 181 -18.67 -10.61 1.13
CA CYS A 181 -17.28 -10.13 1.00
C CYS A 181 -17.03 -9.53 -0.39
N ASP A 182 -17.39 -10.25 -1.46
CA ASP A 182 -17.20 -9.78 -2.84
C ASP A 182 -18.01 -8.51 -3.13
N HIS A 183 -19.16 -8.32 -2.48
CA HIS A 183 -19.94 -7.09 -2.62
C HIS A 183 -19.25 -5.91 -1.94
N VAL A 184 -18.82 -6.08 -0.68
CA VAL A 184 -18.16 -5.03 0.12
C VAL A 184 -16.79 -4.67 -0.47
N SER A 185 -15.98 -5.66 -0.86
CA SER A 185 -14.65 -5.42 -1.45
C SER A 185 -14.72 -4.84 -2.86
N GLY A 186 -15.87 -4.95 -3.54
CA GLY A 186 -16.11 -4.37 -4.86
C GLY A 186 -16.52 -2.89 -4.82
N MET A 187 -16.66 -2.30 -3.63
CA MET A 187 -17.00 -0.89 -3.46
C MET A 187 -15.77 -0.01 -3.64
N THR A 188 -15.95 1.16 -4.25
CA THR A 188 -14.96 2.25 -4.14
C THR A 188 -15.13 2.96 -2.80
N ASP A 189 -14.08 3.62 -2.33
CA ASP A 189 -14.12 4.39 -1.07
C ASP A 189 -15.30 5.37 -1.03
N SER A 190 -15.48 6.18 -2.08
CA SER A 190 -16.59 7.13 -2.15
C SER A 190 -17.95 6.44 -2.12
N TYR A 191 -18.10 5.27 -2.75
CA TYR A 191 -19.35 4.53 -2.70
C TYR A 191 -19.60 3.96 -1.30
N ALA A 192 -18.60 3.36 -0.67
CA ALA A 192 -18.69 2.81 0.68
C ALA A 192 -19.05 3.90 1.71
N ILE A 193 -18.37 5.05 1.67
CA ILE A 193 -18.65 6.20 2.55
C ILE A 193 -20.09 6.67 2.37
N ASN A 194 -20.54 6.94 1.14
CA ASN A 194 -21.91 7.39 0.85
C ASN A 194 -22.96 6.38 1.32
N LEU A 195 -22.68 5.08 1.19
CA LEU A 195 -23.58 4.03 1.61
C LEU A 195 -23.67 3.93 3.13
N TRP A 196 -22.54 4.06 3.81
CA TRP A 196 -22.46 4.06 5.27
C TRP A 196 -23.13 5.28 5.90
N GLU A 197 -23.02 6.47 5.30
CA GLU A 197 -23.74 7.67 5.74
C GLU A 197 -25.27 7.47 5.67
N LYS A 198 -25.76 6.89 4.56
CA LYS A 198 -27.18 6.54 4.43
C LYS A 198 -27.64 5.51 5.46
N LEU A 199 -26.77 4.56 5.81
CA LEU A 199 -27.05 3.52 6.80
C LEU A 199 -27.17 4.11 8.21
N THR A 200 -26.27 5.02 8.56
CA THR A 200 -26.19 5.60 9.90
C THR A 200 -27.17 6.76 10.13
N LYS A 201 -27.87 7.23 9.09
CA LYS A 201 -28.82 8.37 9.14
C LYS A 201 -28.21 9.60 9.81
N ILE A 202 -27.04 10.02 9.31
CA ILE A 202 -26.61 11.42 9.41
C ILE A 202 -27.19 12.18 8.21
#